data_AF-A0A3C0RYL2-F1
#
_entry.id   AF-A0A3C0RYL2-F1
#
_cell.length_a   1.000
_cell.length_b   1.000
_cell.length_c   1.000
_cell.angle_alpha   90.00
_cell.angle_beta   90.00
_cell.angle_gamma   90.00
#
_symmetry.space_group_name_H-M   'P 1'
#
loop_
_entity.id
_entity.type
_entity.pdbx_description
1 polymer ?
#
loop_
_entity_poly.entity_id
_entity_poly.type
_entity_poly.pdbx_seq_one_letter_code
_entity_poly.pdbx_strand_id
1 'polypeptide(L)'
;FEGDLKTPEGLYTINDKNPYSDYHKNLGVSYPNEQDIAHAKSLGKDAGGDIKIHGLRNGLGFIGKLQRHMDWTFGCMALTNSEIDELFDAVPIGTTIEIKP
;
A
#
# COMPACT_ATOMS: atom_id res chain seq x y z
N PHE A 1 -0.74 3.29 -12.70
CA PHE A 1 -0.49 2.45 -13.90
C PHE A 1 0.51 1.39 -13.51
N GLU A 2 0.53 0.26 -14.20
CA GLU A 2 1.59 -0.72 -13.98
C GLU A 2 2.97 -0.11 -14.28
N GLY A 3 3.89 -0.21 -13.31
CA GLY A 3 5.27 0.23 -13.45
C GLY A 3 5.51 1.75 -13.41
N ASP A 4 4.52 2.57 -13.01
CA ASP A 4 4.71 4.03 -12.92
C ASP A 4 5.34 4.52 -11.60
N LEU A 5 5.56 3.60 -10.65
CA LEU A 5 6.17 3.85 -9.34
C LEU A 5 5.38 4.84 -8.48
N LYS A 6 4.06 4.92 -8.66
CA LYS A 6 3.21 5.87 -7.93
C LYS A 6 2.26 5.18 -6.97
N THR A 7 2.10 5.80 -5.81
CA THR A 7 0.98 5.51 -4.92
C THR A 7 -0.30 6.08 -5.53
N PRO A 8 -1.38 5.29 -5.66
CA PRO A 8 -2.62 5.81 -6.20
C PRO A 8 -3.30 6.76 -5.22
N GLU A 9 -3.92 7.82 -5.73
CA GLU A 9 -4.75 8.74 -4.96
C GLU A 9 -6.22 8.38 -5.11
N GLY A 10 -7.04 8.64 -4.09
CA GLY A 10 -8.49 8.40 -4.14
C GLY A 10 -9.04 7.57 -2.98
N LEU A 11 -10.28 7.09 -3.14
CA LEU A 11 -11.00 6.30 -2.15
C LEU A 11 -10.89 4.81 -2.45
N TYR A 12 -10.47 4.05 -1.44
CA TYR A 12 -10.29 2.61 -1.49
C TYR A 12 -10.79 1.95 -0.21
N THR A 13 -10.67 0.63 -0.14
CA THR A 13 -10.91 -0.16 1.06
C THR A 13 -9.71 -1.05 1.37
N ILE A 14 -9.55 -1.41 2.64
CA ILE A 14 -8.66 -2.50 3.02
C ILE A 14 -9.30 -3.82 2.60
N ASN A 15 -8.71 -4.55 1.65
CA ASN A 15 -9.28 -5.79 1.09
C ASN A 15 -8.57 -7.07 1.56
N ASP A 16 -7.40 -6.95 2.20
CA ASP A 16 -6.62 -8.10 2.68
C ASP A 16 -5.79 -7.74 3.92
N LYS A 17 -5.43 -8.75 4.70
CA LYS A 17 -4.55 -8.66 5.88
C LYS A 17 -3.60 -9.84 5.90
N ASN A 18 -2.31 -9.60 5.70
CA ASN A 18 -1.31 -10.65 5.69
C ASN A 18 -0.27 -10.44 6.81
N PRO A 19 -0.26 -11.30 7.84
CA PRO A 19 0.75 -11.27 8.91
C PRO A 19 2.06 -12.01 8.56
N TYR A 20 2.12 -12.71 7.43
CA TYR A 20 3.26 -13.52 6.99
C TYR A 20 3.69 -13.11 5.57
N SER A 21 4.62 -12.16 5.49
CA SER A 21 5.20 -11.71 4.21
C SER A 21 6.70 -11.49 4.35
N ASP A 22 7.38 -11.16 3.24
CA ASP A 22 8.79 -10.72 3.27
C ASP A 22 9.00 -9.38 4.02
N TYR A 23 7.90 -8.72 4.35
CA TYR A 23 7.78 -7.55 5.22
C TYR A 23 7.06 -7.92 6.51
N HIS A 24 7.23 -7.10 7.55
CA HIS A 24 6.72 -7.40 8.90
C HIS A 24 5.23 -7.78 8.92
N LYS A 25 4.37 -6.96 8.32
CA LYS A 25 2.94 -7.19 8.06
C LYS A 25 2.50 -6.33 6.88
N ASN A 26 1.37 -6.66 6.25
CA ASN A 26 0.74 -5.77 5.28
C ASN A 26 -0.80 -5.81 5.30
N LEU A 27 -1.38 -4.69 4.91
CA LEU A 27 -2.79 -4.50 4.59
C LEU A 27 -2.91 -4.27 3.08
N GLY A 28 -3.77 -5.04 2.41
CA GLY A 28 -4.07 -4.86 1.00
C GLY A 28 -4.97 -3.66 0.77
N VAL A 29 -4.67 -2.86 -0.26
CA VAL A 29 -5.53 -1.76 -0.73
C VAL A 29 -6.32 -2.25 -1.94
N SER A 30 -7.61 -1.93 -2.02
CA SER A 30 -8.49 -2.31 -3.13
C SER A 30 -8.22 -1.56 -4.44
N TYR A 31 -6.99 -1.10 -4.67
CA TYR A 31 -6.56 -0.58 -5.96
C TYR A 31 -6.26 -1.75 -6.91
N PRO A 32 -6.64 -1.66 -8.21
CA PRO A 32 -7.37 -0.56 -8.82
C PRO A 32 -8.90 -0.68 -8.65
N ASN A 33 -9.59 0.46 -8.57
CA ASN A 33 -11.05 0.52 -8.64
C ASN A 33 -11.54 0.68 -10.10
N GLU A 34 -12.86 0.72 -10.31
CA GLU A 34 -13.44 0.84 -11.66
C GLU A 34 -12.99 2.11 -12.41
N GLN A 35 -12.83 3.23 -11.69
CA GLN A 35 -12.37 4.50 -12.27
C GLN A 35 -10.91 4.41 -12.69
N ASP A 36 -10.05 3.79 -11.87
CA ASP A 36 -8.64 3.56 -12.20
C ASP A 36 -8.49 2.68 -13.44
N ILE A 37 -9.27 1.60 -13.52
CA ILE A 37 -9.28 0.68 -14.67
C ILE A 37 -9.76 1.39 -15.92
N ALA A 38 -10.86 2.16 -15.84
CA ALA A 38 -11.39 2.92 -16.96
C ALA A 38 -10.39 3.98 -17.45
N HIS A 39 -9.75 4.69 -16.51
CA HIS A 39 -8.74 5.70 -16.83
C HIS A 39 -7.52 5.06 -17.52
N ALA A 40 -6.97 3.98 -16.97
CA ALA A 40 -5.84 3.28 -17.58
C ALA A 40 -6.17 2.78 -19.00
N LYS A 41 -7.35 2.16 -19.19
CA LYS A 41 -7.82 1.70 -20.51
C LYS A 41 -7.97 2.84 -21.50
N SER A 42 -8.46 4.01 -21.07
CA SER A 42 -8.59 5.19 -21.95
C SER A 42 -7.25 5.68 -22.51
N LEU A 43 -6.15 5.33 -21.84
CA LEU A 43 -4.78 5.66 -22.22
C LEU A 43 -4.03 4.47 -22.87
N GLY A 44 -4.71 3.33 -23.10
CA GLY A 44 -4.08 2.11 -23.62
C GLY A 44 -3.05 1.49 -22.67
N LYS A 45 -3.23 1.67 -21.35
CA LYS A 45 -2.35 1.15 -20.30
C LYS A 45 -3.10 0.22 -19.35
N ASP A 46 -2.34 -0.58 -18.61
CA ASP A 46 -2.84 -1.32 -17.45
C ASP A 46 -2.76 -0.47 -16.18
N ALA A 47 -3.76 -0.62 -15.31
CA ALA A 47 -3.81 0.11 -14.05
C ALA A 47 -2.72 -0.37 -13.08
N GLY A 48 -2.32 -1.64 -13.18
CA GLY A 48 -1.46 -2.32 -12.19
C GLY A 48 -2.29 -2.87 -11.04
N GLY A 49 -1.66 -3.04 -9.87
CA GLY A 49 -2.27 -3.63 -8.69
C GLY A 49 -1.28 -3.75 -7.54
N ASP A 50 -1.59 -4.63 -6.59
CA ASP A 50 -0.72 -5.00 -5.45
C ASP A 50 -0.24 -3.82 -4.57
N ILE A 51 -1.06 -2.78 -4.48
CA ILE A 51 -0.83 -1.66 -3.58
C ILE A 51 -1.14 -2.09 -2.15
N LYS A 52 -0.18 -1.87 -1.24
CA LYS A 52 -0.26 -2.30 0.14
C LYS A 52 0.20 -1.21 1.09
N ILE A 53 -0.34 -1.20 2.29
CA ILE A 53 0.25 -0.53 3.45
C ILE A 53 1.05 -1.61 4.20
N HIS A 54 2.36 -1.44 4.37
CA HIS A 54 3.20 -2.50 4.93
C HIS A 54 4.27 -1.97 5.89
N GLY A 55 4.75 -2.85 6.76
CA GLY A 55 5.91 -2.58 7.61
C GLY A 55 7.23 -2.64 6.85
N LEU A 56 8.34 -2.58 7.59
CA LEU A 56 9.67 -2.70 6.97
C LEU A 56 9.97 -4.15 6.59
N ARG A 57 10.90 -4.30 5.63
CA ARG A 57 11.40 -5.62 5.22
C ARG A 57 11.92 -6.37 6.43
N ASN A 58 11.67 -7.67 6.50
CA ASN A 58 12.12 -8.50 7.61
C ASN A 58 13.65 -8.38 7.78
N GLY A 59 14.09 -8.19 9.03
CA GLY A 59 15.48 -7.92 9.39
C GLY A 59 15.92 -6.45 9.32
N LEU A 60 15.10 -5.55 8.75
CA LEU A 60 15.40 -4.11 8.65
C LEU A 60 14.56 -3.21 9.57
N GLY A 61 13.84 -3.79 10.53
CA GLY A 61 12.97 -3.05 11.45
C GLY A 61 13.68 -1.93 12.23
N PHE A 62 14.99 -2.07 12.48
CA PHE A 62 15.81 -1.08 13.19
C PHE A 62 15.95 0.27 12.46
N ILE A 63 15.75 0.30 11.14
CA ILE A 63 15.77 1.55 10.35
C ILE A 63 14.63 2.47 10.81
N GLY A 64 13.49 1.90 11.22
CA GLY A 64 12.36 2.63 11.77
C GLY A 64 11.96 3.81 10.90
N LYS A 65 11.88 5.00 11.49
CA LYS A 65 11.41 6.22 10.81
C LYS A 65 12.38 6.75 9.75
N LEU A 66 13.65 6.31 9.74
CA LEU A 66 14.64 6.78 8.76
C LEU A 66 14.26 6.40 7.32
N GLN A 67 13.45 5.36 7.14
CA GLN A 67 12.92 4.92 5.85
C GLN A 67 12.17 6.04 5.10
N ARG A 68 11.59 7.01 5.82
CA ARG A 68 10.80 8.12 5.26
C ARG A 68 11.63 9.13 4.47
N HIS A 69 12.96 9.07 4.60
CA HIS A 69 13.87 9.93 3.85
C HIS A 69 14.26 9.36 2.48
N MET A 70 13.70 8.21 2.11
CA MET A 70 13.97 7.52 0.86
C MET A 70 12.64 7.20 0.16
N ASP A 71 12.58 7.44 -1.15
CA ASP A 71 11.52 6.91 -1.98
C ASP A 71 11.95 5.53 -2.50
N TRP A 72 11.44 4.48 -1.88
CA TRP A 72 11.95 3.11 -2.08
C TRP A 72 10.87 2.10 -2.47
N THR A 73 9.60 2.48 -2.41
CA THR A 73 8.51 1.60 -2.82
C THR A 73 8.20 1.81 -4.31
N PHE A 74 7.43 0.90 -4.90
CA PHE A 74 6.91 1.06 -6.26
C PHE A 74 5.44 1.51 -6.27
N GLY A 75 5.02 2.22 -5.21
CA GLY A 75 3.65 2.71 -5.02
C GLY A 75 2.96 2.19 -3.75
N CYS A 76 3.64 1.37 -2.95
CA CYS A 76 3.14 0.96 -1.63
C CYS A 76 3.37 2.06 -0.59
N MET A 77 2.67 1.95 0.55
CA MET A 77 2.84 2.85 1.69
C MET A 77 3.61 2.13 2.80
N ALA A 78 4.86 2.51 2.99
CA ALA A 78 5.72 1.93 4.01
C ALA A 78 5.58 2.63 5.37
N LEU A 79 5.39 1.84 6.42
CA LEU A 79 5.32 2.25 7.82
C LEU A 79 6.44 1.61 8.65
N THR A 80 6.66 2.10 9.88
CA THR A 80 7.46 1.34 10.83
C THR A 80 6.73 0.05 11.24
N ASN A 81 7.46 -0.94 11.76
CA ASN A 81 6.85 -2.17 12.25
C ASN A 81 5.80 -1.92 13.34
N SER A 82 6.08 -0.98 14.26
CA SER A 82 5.12 -0.60 15.31
C SER A 82 3.87 0.08 14.77
N GLU A 83 4.01 0.93 13.73
CA GLU A 83 2.88 1.64 13.13
C GLU A 83 1.98 0.68 12.34
N ILE A 84 2.56 -0.26 11.58
CA ILE A 84 1.75 -1.27 10.92
C ILE A 84 1.13 -2.24 11.92
N ASP A 85 1.78 -2.55 13.05
CA ASP A 85 1.18 -3.39 14.09
C ASP A 85 -0.09 -2.76 14.66
N GLU A 86 -0.04 -1.47 15.00
CA GLU A 86 -1.20 -0.71 15.48
C GLU A 86 -2.34 -0.72 14.47
N LEU A 87 -2.06 -0.38 13.20
CA LEU A 87 -3.09 -0.40 12.15
C LEU A 87 -3.61 -1.82 11.89
N PHE A 88 -2.74 -2.82 11.91
CA PHE A 88 -3.14 -4.20 11.68
C PHE A 88 -4.11 -4.68 12.75
N ASP A 89 -3.98 -4.24 14.01
CA ASP A 89 -4.93 -4.63 15.05
C ASP A 89 -6.21 -3.79 15.01
N ALA A 90 -6.11 -2.50 14.66
CA ALA A 90 -7.22 -1.55 14.70
C ALA A 90 -8.12 -1.55 13.45
N VAL A 91 -7.63 -2.00 12.29
CA VAL A 91 -8.31 -1.81 10.99
C VAL A 91 -8.89 -3.14 10.47
N PRO A 92 -10.23 -3.30 10.44
CA PRO A 92 -10.89 -4.45 9.81
C PRO A 92 -10.81 -4.42 8.27
N ILE A 93 -10.95 -5.58 7.64
CA ILE A 93 -11.22 -5.68 6.19
C ILE A 93 -12.54 -4.96 5.89
N GLY A 94 -12.58 -4.23 4.79
CA GLY A 94 -13.69 -3.37 4.37
C GLY A 94 -13.60 -1.93 4.85
N THR A 95 -12.62 -1.59 5.71
CA THR A 95 -12.44 -0.21 6.17
C THR A 95 -12.09 0.71 5.01
N THR A 96 -12.86 1.79 4.85
CA THR A 96 -12.59 2.82 3.83
C THR A 96 -11.32 3.60 4.17
N ILE A 97 -10.49 3.83 3.16
CA ILE A 97 -9.31 4.68 3.24
C ILE A 97 -9.37 5.74 2.14
N GLU A 98 -8.80 6.90 2.43
CA GLU A 98 -8.60 7.99 1.48
C GLU A 98 -7.09 8.23 1.37
N ILE A 99 -6.54 8.13 0.15
CA ILE A 99 -5.14 8.39 -0.13
C ILE A 99 -5.03 9.77 -0.80
N LYS A 100 -4.19 10.64 -0.22
CA LYS A 100 -3.98 12.03 -0.64
C LYS A 100 -2.50 12.33 -0.88
N PRO A 101 -2.17 13.41 -1.63
CA PRO A 101 -0.81 13.94 -1.77
C PRO A 101 -0.14 14.31 -0.44
#